data_AF-A0A2D7Y2M2-F1
#
_entry.id   AF-A0A2D7Y2M2-F1
#
_cell.length_a   1.000
_cell.length_b   1.000
_cell.length_c   1.000
_cell.angle_alpha   90.00
_cell.angle_beta   90.00
_cell.angle_gamma   90.00
#
_symmetry.space_group_name_H-M   'P 1'
#
loop_
_entity.id
_entity.type
_entity.pdbx_description
1 polymer ?
#
loop_
_entity_poly.entity_id
_entity_poly.type
_entity_poly.pdbx_seq_one_letter_code
_entity_poly.pdbx_strand_id
1 'polypeptide(L)'
;MNLDEARSQQKQVATAFYMLAALMLCAMAILVMNLASERARVQDETLQWQRLAAQYLDRSTMTGVDRSAELVRIASISLAADPEQGAVLSARSLDDLRTFDTSHFDRAASLSSQLDCLAQAVYYEARSEGVVGQLAVAQVVLNRVRNRNYPNTICGVVFEGSERTTGCQFTFTCDGSLIRTPRGSAWRRSQQVAQHAYLGFGRDVTRRATHYHTVAVDPYWNESLVRTRRIGTHIFYRFATRREREAGIVRERDA
;
A
#
# COMPACT_ATOMS: atom_id res chain seq x y z
N MET A 1 -55.71 15.45 -59.48
CA MET A 1 -54.77 14.54 -58.81
C MET A 1 -55.30 13.13 -58.97
N ASN A 2 -54.57 12.25 -59.65
CA ASN A 2 -55.06 10.94 -60.07
C ASN A 2 -54.94 9.93 -58.90
N LEU A 3 -55.93 9.05 -58.70
CA LEU A 3 -55.98 8.13 -57.55
C LEU A 3 -54.78 7.17 -57.51
N ASP A 4 -54.21 6.85 -58.67
CA ASP A 4 -53.03 6.00 -58.79
C ASP A 4 -51.75 6.69 -58.30
N GLU A 5 -51.66 8.01 -58.45
CA GLU A 5 -50.52 8.81 -58.00
C GLU A 5 -50.51 8.93 -56.46
N ALA A 6 -51.68 9.09 -55.85
CA ALA A 6 -51.85 9.07 -54.40
C ALA A 6 -51.50 7.71 -53.78
N ARG A 7 -51.91 6.60 -54.43
CA ARG A 7 -51.53 5.24 -54.00
C ARG A 7 -50.03 4.98 -54.15
N SER A 8 -49.40 5.51 -55.20
CA SER A 8 -47.96 5.40 -55.41
C SER A 8 -47.18 6.15 -54.33
N GLN A 9 -47.57 7.39 -54.03
CA GLN A 9 -46.99 8.17 -52.93
C GLN A 9 -47.17 7.48 -51.57
N GLN A 10 -48.35 6.93 -51.30
CA GLN A 10 -48.62 6.21 -50.05
C GLN A 10 -47.73 4.97 -49.89
N LYS A 11 -47.46 4.23 -50.99
CA LYS A 11 -46.53 3.09 -50.98
C LYS A 11 -45.09 3.54 -50.73
N GLN A 12 -44.63 4.61 -51.38
CA GLN A 12 -43.29 5.15 -51.20
C GLN A 12 -43.04 5.65 -49.76
N VAL A 13 -44.04 6.28 -49.15
CA VAL A 13 -43.97 6.72 -47.76
C VAL A 13 -43.91 5.51 -46.82
N ALA A 14 -44.75 4.49 -47.05
CA ALA A 14 -44.73 3.28 -46.23
C ALA A 14 -43.39 2.54 -46.33
N THR A 15 -42.84 2.36 -47.53
CA THR A 15 -41.53 1.72 -47.71
C THR A 15 -40.40 2.51 -47.07
N ALA A 16 -40.44 3.85 -47.13
CA ALA A 16 -39.47 4.69 -46.44
C ALA A 16 -39.53 4.51 -44.91
N PHE A 17 -40.73 4.45 -44.33
CA PHE A 17 -40.90 4.17 -42.89
C PHE A 17 -40.39 2.78 -42.49
N TYR A 18 -40.68 1.74 -43.28
CA TYR A 18 -40.18 0.39 -43.02
C TYR A 18 -38.65 0.32 -43.11
N MET A 19 -38.03 0.99 -44.09
CA MET A 19 -36.58 1.03 -44.24
C MET A 19 -35.91 1.77 -43.08
N LEU A 20 -36.45 2.91 -42.63
CA LEU A 20 -35.94 3.64 -41.47
C LEU A 20 -36.08 2.84 -40.18
N ALA A 21 -37.21 2.16 -39.98
CA ALA A 21 -37.41 1.28 -38.81
C ALA A 21 -36.42 0.12 -38.81
N ALA A 22 -36.19 -0.52 -39.96
CA ALA A 22 -35.21 -1.61 -40.10
C ALA A 22 -33.76 -1.14 -39.83
N LEU A 23 -33.39 0.04 -40.33
CA LEU A 23 -32.07 0.63 -40.08
C LEU A 23 -31.87 0.98 -38.60
N MET A 24 -32.88 1.54 -37.93
CA MET A 24 -32.80 1.83 -36.50
C MET A 24 -32.68 0.55 -35.65
N LEU A 25 -33.40 -0.51 -36.00
CA LEU A 25 -33.28 -1.81 -35.34
C LEU A 25 -31.88 -2.42 -35.52
N CYS A 26 -31.32 -2.36 -36.73
CA CYS A 26 -29.93 -2.81 -36.97
C CYS A 26 -28.92 -1.98 -36.17
N ALA A 27 -29.03 -0.66 -36.17
CA ALA A 27 -28.13 0.21 -35.43
C ALA A 27 -28.19 -0.06 -33.91
N MET A 28 -29.40 -0.26 -33.38
CA MET A 28 -29.60 -0.61 -31.97
C MET A 28 -29.01 -1.98 -31.63
N ALA A 29 -29.19 -2.99 -32.49
CA ALA A 29 -28.60 -4.32 -32.29
C ALA A 29 -27.06 -4.26 -32.27
N ILE A 30 -26.44 -3.53 -33.21
CA ILE A 30 -24.99 -3.34 -33.27
C ILE A 30 -24.47 -2.64 -32.00
N LEU A 31 -25.15 -1.59 -31.54
CA LEU A 31 -24.78 -0.88 -30.30
C LEU A 31 -24.86 -1.79 -29.07
N VAL A 32 -25.93 -2.58 -28.95
CA VAL A 32 -26.12 -3.52 -27.84
C VAL A 32 -25.05 -4.62 -27.86
N MET A 33 -24.72 -5.16 -29.03
CA MET A 33 -23.66 -6.16 -29.18
C MET A 33 -22.27 -5.62 -28.82
N ASN A 34 -21.96 -4.37 -29.20
CA ASN A 34 -20.70 -3.72 -28.80
C ASN A 34 -20.63 -3.45 -27.29
N LEU A 35 -21.71 -2.96 -26.68
CA LEU A 35 -21.75 -2.75 -25.22
C LEU A 35 -21.67 -4.07 -24.44
N ALA A 36 -22.28 -5.13 -24.95
CA ALA A 36 -22.21 -6.46 -24.36
C ALA A 36 -20.79 -7.05 -24.47
N SER A 37 -20.09 -6.85 -25.59
CA SER A 37 -18.72 -7.32 -25.77
C SER A 37 -17.73 -6.57 -24.88
N GLU A 38 -17.88 -5.25 -24.72
CA GLU A 38 -17.08 -4.45 -23.78
C GLU A 38 -17.28 -4.91 -22.33
N ARG A 39 -18.53 -5.11 -21.90
CA ARG A 39 -18.83 -5.62 -20.55
C ARG A 39 -18.28 -7.02 -20.31
N ALA A 40 -18.40 -7.92 -21.29
CA ALA A 40 -17.86 -9.28 -21.20
C ALA A 40 -16.33 -9.26 -21.07
N ARG A 41 -15.64 -8.41 -21.84
CA ARG A 41 -14.18 -8.25 -21.77
C ARG A 41 -13.72 -7.73 -20.39
N VAL A 42 -14.40 -6.71 -19.86
CA VAL A 42 -14.09 -6.17 -18.52
C VAL A 42 -14.36 -7.21 -17.41
N GLN A 43 -15.43 -7.99 -17.54
CA GLN A 43 -15.73 -9.07 -16.59
C GLN A 43 -14.68 -10.19 -16.63
N ASP A 44 -14.21 -10.58 -17.82
CA ASP A 44 -13.17 -11.59 -17.98
C ASP A 44 -11.83 -11.12 -17.40
N GLU A 45 -11.42 -9.88 -17.68
CA GLU A 45 -10.23 -9.27 -17.06
C GLU A 45 -10.37 -9.25 -15.52
N THR A 46 -11.54 -8.85 -15.00
CA THR A 46 -11.78 -8.81 -13.55
C THR A 46 -11.70 -10.21 -12.93
N LEU A 47 -12.28 -11.23 -13.57
CA LEU A 47 -12.22 -12.62 -13.13
C LEU A 47 -10.79 -13.18 -13.17
N GLN A 48 -10.03 -12.84 -14.21
CA GLN A 48 -8.61 -13.19 -14.32
C GLN A 48 -7.80 -12.58 -13.18
N TRP A 49 -7.99 -11.28 -12.90
CA TRP A 49 -7.33 -10.59 -11.79
C TRP A 49 -7.74 -11.15 -10.43
N GLN A 50 -9.03 -11.49 -10.24
CA GLN A 50 -9.51 -12.14 -9.01
C GLN A 50 -8.89 -13.53 -8.81
N ARG A 51 -8.77 -14.34 -9.88
CA ARG A 51 -8.11 -15.65 -9.82
C ARG A 51 -6.63 -15.54 -9.48
N LEU A 52 -5.91 -14.61 -10.10
CA LEU A 52 -4.49 -14.35 -9.79
C LEU A 52 -4.31 -13.88 -8.33
N ALA A 53 -5.19 -13.00 -7.84
CA ALA A 53 -5.18 -12.56 -6.45
C ALA A 53 -5.50 -13.70 -5.47
N ALA A 54 -6.43 -14.60 -5.80
CA ALA A 54 -6.74 -15.77 -4.99
C ALA A 54 -5.56 -16.75 -4.93
N GLN A 55 -4.89 -17.02 -6.06
CA GLN A 55 -3.66 -17.82 -6.10
C GLN A 55 -2.53 -17.19 -5.28
N TYR A 56 -2.44 -15.86 -5.26
CA TYR A 56 -1.47 -15.14 -4.44
C TYR A 56 -1.74 -15.32 -2.93
N LEU A 57 -2.99 -15.22 -2.51
CA LEU A 57 -3.39 -15.44 -1.12
C LEU A 57 -3.17 -16.90 -0.68
N ASP A 58 -3.46 -17.86 -1.55
CA ASP A 58 -3.24 -19.29 -1.31
C ASP A 58 -1.76 -19.70 -1.35
N ARG A 59 -0.89 -18.88 -1.96
CA ARG A 59 0.56 -19.11 -1.92
C ARG A 59 1.16 -18.94 -0.53
N SER A 60 0.49 -18.20 0.37
CA SER A 60 0.92 -18.08 1.77
C SER A 60 0.79 -19.39 2.55
N THR A 61 0.05 -20.38 2.02
CA THR A 61 -0.12 -21.73 2.58
C THR A 61 0.90 -22.76 2.08
N MET A 62 1.79 -22.41 1.12
CA MET A 62 2.88 -23.28 0.68
C MET A 62 4.17 -23.05 1.48
N THR A 63 4.14 -23.45 2.76
CA THR A 63 5.36 -23.79 3.49
C THR A 63 5.95 -25.07 2.89
N GLY A 64 6.77 -24.95 1.84
CA GLY A 64 7.48 -26.13 1.30
C GLY A 64 7.72 -26.17 -0.21
N VAL A 65 7.80 -25.04 -0.92
CA VAL A 65 8.34 -25.08 -2.29
C VAL A 65 9.85 -25.22 -2.21
N ASP A 66 10.33 -26.41 -2.54
CA ASP A 66 11.72 -26.73 -2.82
C ASP A 66 12.30 -25.68 -3.78
N ARG A 67 13.30 -24.92 -3.31
CA ARG A 67 13.93 -23.79 -4.02
C ARG A 67 14.86 -24.24 -5.17
N SER A 68 14.82 -25.53 -5.53
CA SER A 68 15.73 -26.17 -6.47
C SER A 68 15.20 -26.26 -7.90
N ALA A 69 13.93 -25.94 -8.15
CA ALA A 69 13.33 -26.11 -9.47
C ALA A 69 13.66 -24.96 -10.43
N GLU A 70 14.78 -25.15 -11.12
CA GLU A 70 14.87 -25.04 -12.58
C GLU A 70 14.61 -23.65 -13.19
N LEU A 71 15.71 -22.94 -13.41
CA LEU A 71 15.78 -21.76 -14.26
C LEU A 71 15.21 -22.08 -15.65
N VAL A 72 13.96 -21.71 -15.91
CA VAL A 72 13.48 -21.55 -17.29
C VAL A 72 14.33 -20.45 -17.92
N ARG A 73 15.32 -20.85 -18.72
CA ARG A 73 16.15 -19.95 -19.53
C ARG A 73 15.36 -19.60 -20.79
N ILE A 74 14.53 -18.58 -20.69
CA ILE A 74 13.85 -18.02 -21.86
C ILE A 74 14.91 -17.26 -22.67
N ALA A 75 15.44 -17.90 -23.72
CA ALA A 75 16.30 -17.26 -24.69
C ALA A 75 15.47 -16.83 -25.90
N SER A 76 15.65 -15.59 -26.37
CA SER A 76 15.22 -15.27 -27.73
C SER A 76 16.22 -15.87 -28.69
N ILE A 77 15.74 -16.71 -29.61
CA ILE A 77 16.56 -17.32 -30.66
C ILE A 77 16.26 -16.57 -31.95
N SER A 78 17.30 -16.00 -32.56
CA SER A 78 17.23 -15.28 -33.84
C SER A 78 18.10 -15.99 -34.86
N LEU A 79 17.55 -16.23 -36.05
CA LEU A 79 18.31 -16.71 -37.20
C LEU A 79 18.67 -15.50 -38.06
N ALA A 80 19.95 -15.21 -38.21
CA ALA A 80 20.45 -14.18 -39.11
C ALA A 80 21.22 -14.84 -40.25
N ALA A 81 20.93 -14.47 -41.50
CA ALA A 81 21.74 -14.91 -42.62
C ALA A 81 23.01 -14.04 -42.67
N ASP A 82 24.16 -14.65 -42.43
CA ASP A 82 25.47 -14.02 -42.60
C ASP A 82 25.99 -14.32 -44.03
N PRO A 83 26.42 -13.30 -44.80
CA PRO A 83 26.87 -13.49 -46.18
C PRO A 83 28.14 -14.33 -46.32
N GLU A 84 28.98 -14.42 -45.29
CA GLU A 84 30.24 -15.17 -45.32
C GLU A 84 30.14 -16.50 -44.56
N GLN A 85 29.30 -16.58 -43.53
CA GLN A 85 29.25 -17.72 -42.60
C GLN A 85 27.96 -18.56 -42.73
N GLY A 86 26.99 -18.15 -43.55
CA GLY A 86 25.70 -18.82 -43.67
C GLY A 86 24.71 -18.44 -42.56
N ALA A 87 23.68 -19.26 -42.31
CA ALA A 87 22.67 -18.94 -41.29
C ALA A 87 23.26 -19.09 -39.87
N VAL A 88 23.35 -17.98 -39.13
CA VAL A 88 23.86 -17.91 -37.75
C VAL A 88 22.69 -17.88 -36.77
N LEU A 89 22.73 -18.79 -35.80
CA LEU A 89 21.85 -18.81 -34.62
C LEU A 89 22.42 -17.90 -33.54
N SER A 90 21.71 -16.81 -33.21
CA SER A 90 22.02 -15.97 -32.07
C SER A 90 20.97 -16.18 -30.97
N ALA A 91 21.42 -16.62 -29.79
CA ALA A 91 20.59 -16.69 -28.59
C ALA A 91 20.91 -15.49 -27.68
N ARG A 92 19.93 -14.65 -27.36
CA ARG A 92 20.06 -13.61 -26.32
C ARG A 92 19.26 -14.01 -25.09
N SER A 93 19.89 -13.95 -23.91
CA SER A 93 19.17 -14.08 -22.64
C SER A 93 18.17 -12.93 -22.51
N LEU A 94 16.94 -13.24 -22.14
CA LEU A 94 15.92 -12.23 -21.83
C LEU A 94 15.89 -11.89 -20.33
N ASP A 95 16.95 -12.20 -19.58
CA ASP A 95 17.04 -11.84 -18.15
C ASP A 95 16.92 -10.32 -17.93
N ASP A 96 17.44 -9.50 -18.84
CA ASP A 96 17.30 -8.03 -18.78
C ASP A 96 15.84 -7.55 -18.99
N LEU A 97 14.96 -8.40 -19.51
CA LEU A 97 13.52 -8.13 -19.63
C LEU A 97 12.71 -8.66 -18.43
N ARG A 98 13.33 -9.39 -17.49
CA ARG A 98 12.66 -9.78 -16.24
C ARG A 98 12.50 -8.55 -15.35
N THR A 99 11.42 -7.82 -15.56
CA THR A 99 11.03 -6.66 -14.73
C THR A 99 10.44 -7.06 -13.38
N PHE A 100 10.13 -8.35 -13.18
CA PHE A 100 9.57 -8.91 -11.96
C PHE A 100 10.20 -10.28 -11.67
N ASP A 101 10.59 -10.50 -10.41
CA ASP A 101 11.18 -11.76 -9.94
C ASP A 101 10.68 -12.11 -8.52
N THR A 102 11.15 -13.23 -7.97
CA THR A 102 10.81 -13.68 -6.61
C THR A 102 11.19 -12.69 -5.51
N SER A 103 12.30 -11.95 -5.68
CA SER A 103 12.74 -10.95 -4.71
C SER A 103 11.78 -9.76 -4.58
N HIS A 104 11.01 -9.46 -5.63
CA HIS A 104 9.98 -8.42 -5.58
C HIS A 104 8.83 -8.83 -4.65
N PHE A 105 8.46 -10.12 -4.65
CA PHE A 105 7.45 -10.64 -3.73
C PHE A 105 7.94 -10.66 -2.28
N ASP A 106 9.20 -11.06 -2.04
CA ASP A 106 9.79 -11.02 -0.70
C ASP A 106 9.85 -9.59 -0.14
N ARG A 107 10.20 -8.61 -0.99
CA ARG A 107 10.18 -7.18 -0.64
C ARG A 107 8.77 -6.69 -0.33
N ALA A 108 7.77 -7.06 -1.13
CA ALA A 108 6.39 -6.69 -0.91
C ALA A 108 5.83 -7.30 0.40
N ALA A 109 6.13 -8.57 0.69
CA ALA A 109 5.74 -9.24 1.92
C ALA A 109 6.40 -8.58 3.15
N SER A 110 7.70 -8.28 3.07
CA SER A 110 8.43 -7.56 4.13
C SER A 110 7.83 -6.18 4.39
N LEU A 111 7.50 -5.42 3.33
CA LEU A 111 6.87 -4.12 3.45
C LEU A 111 5.47 -4.21 4.09
N SER A 112 4.66 -5.18 3.68
CA SER A 112 3.33 -5.42 4.27
C SER A 112 3.45 -5.67 5.77
N SER A 113 4.36 -6.55 6.19
CA SER A 113 4.63 -6.83 7.61
C SER A 113 5.05 -5.58 8.38
N GLN A 114 5.94 -4.76 7.81
CA GLN A 114 6.37 -3.51 8.44
C GLN A 114 5.22 -2.49 8.59
N LEU A 115 4.34 -2.37 7.60
CA LEU A 115 3.17 -1.51 7.67
C LEU A 115 2.15 -2.00 8.70
N ASP A 116 1.97 -3.32 8.84
CA ASP A 116 1.11 -3.91 9.86
C ASP A 116 1.63 -3.64 11.28
N CYS A 117 2.95 -3.75 11.50
CA CYS A 117 3.58 -3.36 12.77
C CYS A 117 3.36 -1.86 13.07
N LEU A 118 3.52 -0.99 12.07
CA LEU A 118 3.26 0.45 12.22
C LEU A 118 1.80 0.73 12.59
N ALA A 119 0.87 0.06 11.89
CA ALA A 119 -0.56 0.21 12.13
C ALA A 119 -0.95 -0.27 13.53
N GLN A 120 -0.37 -1.37 14.01
CA GLN A 120 -0.56 -1.85 15.38
C GLN A 120 -0.12 -0.81 16.40
N ALA A 121 1.08 -0.24 16.24
CA ALA A 121 1.54 0.83 17.12
C ALA A 121 0.58 2.02 17.13
N VAL A 122 0.14 2.50 15.96
CA VAL A 122 -0.85 3.59 15.87
C VAL A 122 -2.17 3.23 16.55
N TYR A 123 -2.66 2.00 16.37
CA TYR A 123 -3.94 1.57 16.91
C TYR A 123 -3.92 1.47 18.44
N TYR A 124 -2.94 0.78 19.00
CA TYR A 124 -2.90 0.57 20.46
C TYR A 124 -2.54 1.86 21.21
N GLU A 125 -1.71 2.72 20.63
CA GLU A 125 -1.25 3.94 21.29
C GLU A 125 -2.18 5.14 21.05
N ALA A 126 -2.87 5.20 19.91
CA ALA A 126 -3.55 6.43 19.47
C ALA A 126 -4.90 6.22 18.76
N ARG A 127 -5.55 5.04 18.85
CA ARG A 127 -6.87 4.83 18.22
C ARG A 127 -7.95 5.85 18.60
N SER A 128 -7.88 6.38 19.82
CA SER A 128 -8.81 7.38 20.36
C SER A 128 -8.40 8.83 20.08
N GLU A 129 -7.18 9.04 19.57
CA GLU A 129 -6.69 10.36 19.17
C GLU A 129 -7.23 10.76 17.80
N GLY A 130 -7.22 12.06 17.52
CA GLY A 130 -7.44 12.56 16.16
C GLY A 130 -6.34 12.12 15.19
N VAL A 131 -6.58 12.28 13.89
CA VAL A 131 -5.64 11.87 12.82
C VAL A 131 -4.23 12.44 13.02
N VAL A 132 -4.11 13.67 13.52
CA VAL A 132 -2.81 14.30 13.82
C VAL A 132 -2.06 13.58 14.95
N GLY A 133 -2.76 13.09 15.98
CA GLY A 133 -2.16 12.32 17.07
C GLY A 133 -1.73 10.92 16.60
N GLN A 134 -2.54 10.26 15.79
CA GLN A 134 -2.18 8.99 15.15
C GLN A 134 -0.94 9.14 14.26
N LEU A 135 -0.90 10.19 13.43
CA LEU A 135 0.25 10.51 12.59
C LEU A 135 1.49 10.81 13.43
N ALA A 136 1.35 11.49 14.57
CA ALA A 136 2.45 11.79 15.47
C ALA A 136 3.11 10.53 16.05
N VAL A 137 2.31 9.53 16.47
CA VAL A 137 2.85 8.23 16.94
C VAL A 137 3.58 7.51 15.80
N ALA A 138 2.98 7.45 14.60
CA ALA A 138 3.62 6.84 13.45
C ALA A 138 4.97 7.51 13.12
N GLN A 139 5.02 8.84 13.17
CA GLN A 139 6.25 9.61 12.95
C GLN A 139 7.32 9.33 14.01
N VAL A 140 6.95 9.11 15.27
CA VAL A 140 7.91 8.70 16.31
C VAL A 140 8.56 7.37 15.96
N VAL A 141 7.77 6.37 15.56
CA VAL A 141 8.31 5.06 15.13
C VAL A 141 9.27 5.23 13.96
N LEU A 142 8.88 5.99 12.93
CA LEU A 142 9.74 6.24 11.76
C LEU A 142 10.99 7.06 12.09
N ASN A 143 10.92 7.97 13.06
CA ASN A 143 12.07 8.73 13.55
C ASN A 143 13.05 7.82 14.31
N ARG A 144 12.54 6.85 15.07
CA ARG A 144 13.37 5.82 15.73
C ARG A 144 14.09 4.96 14.70
N VAL A 145 13.39 4.46 13.67
CA VAL A 145 14.01 3.70 12.57
C VAL A 145 15.17 4.44 11.90
N ARG A 146 15.07 5.78 11.79
CA ARG A 146 16.12 6.64 11.22
C ARG A 146 17.26 6.97 12.18
N ASN A 147 17.11 6.67 13.47
CA ASN A 147 18.07 7.01 14.51
C ASN A 147 18.88 5.78 14.93
N ARG A 148 20.20 5.93 14.98
CA ARG A 148 21.16 4.84 15.27
C ARG A 148 21.01 4.21 16.65
N ASN A 149 20.30 4.87 17.57
CA ASN A 149 20.05 4.36 18.91
C ASN A 149 18.92 3.33 18.97
N TYR A 150 18.21 3.08 17.86
CA TYR A 150 17.08 2.16 17.81
C TYR A 150 17.26 1.13 16.68
N PRO A 151 16.47 0.05 16.68
CA PRO A 151 16.39 -0.87 15.56
C PRO A 151 16.09 -0.17 14.23
N ASN A 152 16.66 -0.69 13.14
CA ASN A 152 16.55 -0.11 11.80
C ASN A 152 15.35 -0.64 10.99
N THR A 153 14.42 -1.35 11.62
CA THR A 153 13.18 -1.83 11.01
C THR A 153 11.98 -1.41 11.85
N ILE A 154 10.82 -1.21 11.19
CA ILE A 154 9.61 -0.76 11.89
C ILE A 154 9.17 -1.78 12.95
N CYS A 155 9.08 -3.05 12.58
CA CYS A 155 8.73 -4.10 13.55
C CYS A 155 9.76 -4.21 14.67
N GLY A 156 11.05 -4.05 14.37
CA GLY A 156 12.11 -4.04 15.39
C GLY A 156 11.89 -2.94 16.43
N VAL A 157 11.50 -1.73 16.03
CA VAL A 157 11.18 -0.63 16.95
C VAL A 157 9.89 -0.89 17.72
N VAL A 158 8.85 -1.41 17.06
CA VAL A 158 7.53 -1.62 17.68
C VAL A 158 7.58 -2.74 18.73
N PHE A 159 8.34 -3.80 18.49
CA PHE A 159 8.47 -4.95 19.38
C PHE A 159 9.73 -4.92 20.25
N GLU A 160 10.43 -3.78 20.30
CA GLU A 160 11.64 -3.63 21.08
C GLU A 160 11.40 -3.93 22.56
N GLY A 161 12.09 -4.94 23.09
CA GLY A 161 12.00 -5.35 24.49
C GLY A 161 10.80 -6.25 24.81
N SER A 162 9.98 -6.63 23.82
CA SER A 162 8.85 -7.56 24.02
C SER A 162 9.28 -8.95 24.52
N GLU A 163 10.53 -9.33 24.27
CA GLU A 163 11.16 -10.56 24.73
C GLU A 163 11.72 -10.47 26.16
N ARG A 164 11.78 -9.27 26.76
CA ARG A 164 12.45 -9.03 28.04
C ARG A 164 11.47 -9.05 29.20
N THR A 165 11.93 -9.49 30.37
CA THR A 165 11.18 -9.39 31.62
C THR A 165 11.21 -7.98 32.21
N THR A 166 12.14 -7.13 31.77
CA THR A 166 12.35 -5.77 32.29
C THR A 166 11.38 -4.72 31.76
N GLY A 167 10.53 -5.09 30.79
CA GLY A 167 9.52 -4.22 30.20
C GLY A 167 9.74 -3.95 28.71
N CYS A 168 8.68 -3.46 28.07
CA CYS A 168 8.57 -3.27 26.63
C CYS A 168 8.54 -1.80 26.25
N GLN A 169 9.04 -1.48 25.06
CA GLN A 169 8.99 -0.12 24.55
C GLN A 169 7.54 0.33 24.28
N PHE A 170 6.70 -0.55 23.77
CA PHE A 170 5.26 -0.33 23.63
C PHE A 170 4.53 -1.33 24.53
N THR A 171 3.70 -0.86 25.45
CA THR A 171 3.14 -1.75 26.50
C THR A 171 2.25 -2.83 25.92
N PHE A 172 1.57 -2.54 24.81
CA PHE A 172 0.67 -3.49 24.14
C PHE A 172 1.37 -4.79 23.69
N THR A 173 2.71 -4.78 23.54
CA THR A 173 3.48 -5.95 23.13
C THR A 173 3.73 -6.95 24.27
N CYS A 174 3.45 -6.57 25.53
CA CYS A 174 3.60 -7.48 26.68
C CYS A 174 2.47 -7.45 27.70
N ASP A 175 1.52 -6.52 27.61
CA ASP A 175 0.35 -6.48 28.51
C ASP A 175 -0.79 -7.44 28.11
N GLY A 176 -0.60 -8.24 27.07
CA GLY A 176 -1.61 -9.16 26.53
C GLY A 176 -2.61 -8.52 25.56
N SER A 177 -2.47 -7.24 25.21
CA SER A 177 -3.36 -6.55 24.27
C SER A 177 -3.44 -7.21 22.89
N LEU A 178 -2.37 -7.88 22.47
CA LEU A 178 -2.31 -8.61 21.20
C LEU A 178 -3.25 -9.81 21.12
N ILE A 179 -3.76 -10.32 22.25
CA ILE A 179 -4.80 -11.38 22.27
C ILE A 179 -6.05 -10.91 21.52
N ARG A 180 -6.35 -9.60 21.56
CA ARG A 180 -7.49 -9.01 20.86
C ARG A 180 -7.04 -8.38 19.56
N THR A 181 -7.31 -9.05 18.45
CA THR A 181 -6.99 -8.54 17.12
C THR A 181 -7.66 -7.18 16.86
N PRO A 182 -6.91 -6.17 16.37
CA PRO A 182 -7.47 -4.89 15.96
C PRO A 182 -8.58 -5.05 14.91
N ARG A 183 -9.68 -4.30 15.05
CA ARG A 183 -10.84 -4.39 14.15
C ARG A 183 -11.63 -3.09 14.06
N GLY A 184 -12.52 -3.01 13.08
CA GLY A 184 -13.46 -1.90 12.91
C GLY A 184 -12.84 -0.64 12.29
N SER A 185 -13.54 0.49 12.42
CA SER A 185 -13.18 1.75 11.79
C SER A 185 -11.86 2.33 12.31
N ALA A 186 -11.61 2.20 13.62
CA ALA A 186 -10.36 2.64 14.24
C ALA A 186 -9.14 1.89 13.69
N TRP A 187 -9.26 0.59 13.44
CA TRP A 187 -8.20 -0.21 12.83
C TRP A 187 -7.91 0.24 11.40
N ARG A 188 -8.95 0.37 10.57
CA ARG A 188 -8.79 0.86 9.18
C ARG A 188 -8.15 2.24 9.12
N ARG A 189 -8.54 3.16 10.01
CA ARG A 189 -7.89 4.48 10.12
C ARG A 189 -6.42 4.35 10.48
N SER A 190 -6.06 3.47 11.41
CA SER A 190 -4.68 3.25 11.83
C SER A 190 -3.83 2.70 10.69
N GLN A 191 -4.36 1.77 9.88
CA GLN A 191 -3.71 1.26 8.67
C GLN A 191 -3.48 2.37 7.63
N GLN A 192 -4.48 3.21 7.38
CA GLN A 192 -4.36 4.35 6.46
C GLN A 192 -3.32 5.37 6.92
N VAL A 193 -3.33 5.71 8.22
CA VAL A 193 -2.34 6.63 8.79
C VAL A 193 -0.93 6.05 8.72
N ALA A 194 -0.76 4.75 9.00
CA ALA A 194 0.53 4.07 8.88
C ALA A 194 1.07 4.15 7.44
N GLN A 195 0.24 3.86 6.43
CA GLN A 195 0.62 3.97 5.02
C GLN A 195 0.98 5.41 4.66
N HIS A 196 0.17 6.39 5.05
CA HIS A 196 0.44 7.80 4.77
C HIS A 196 1.75 8.26 5.42
N ALA A 197 1.98 7.90 6.68
CA ALA A 197 3.21 8.24 7.38
C ALA A 197 4.44 7.62 6.72
N TYR A 198 4.36 6.33 6.36
CA TYR A 198 5.44 5.60 5.69
C TYR A 198 5.80 6.22 4.34
N LEU A 199 4.79 6.59 3.54
CA LEU A 199 4.97 7.27 2.24
C LEU A 199 5.46 8.73 2.38
N GLY A 200 5.58 9.25 3.60
CA GLY A 200 5.99 10.64 3.84
C GLY A 200 4.90 11.65 3.53
N PHE A 201 3.64 11.22 3.47
CA PHE A 201 2.49 12.11 3.28
C PHE A 201 2.17 12.84 4.59
N GLY A 202 2.71 14.04 4.72
CA GLY A 202 2.45 14.93 5.85
C GLY A 202 3.72 15.60 6.34
N ARG A 203 3.58 16.83 6.83
CA ARG A 203 4.68 17.51 7.53
C ARG A 203 4.94 16.78 8.85
N ASP A 204 6.20 16.81 9.30
CA ASP A 204 6.53 16.35 10.64
C ASP A 204 5.81 17.22 11.68
N VAL A 205 4.82 16.64 12.35
CA VAL A 205 4.02 17.33 13.37
C VAL A 205 4.67 17.26 14.74
N THR A 206 5.66 16.38 14.93
CA THR A 206 6.32 16.10 16.21
C THR A 206 7.61 16.88 16.42
N ARG A 207 8.15 17.50 15.37
CA ARG A 207 9.49 18.12 15.35
C ARG A 207 10.59 17.11 15.71
N ARG A 208 10.61 15.98 15.00
CA ARG A 208 11.61 14.90 15.09
C ARG A 208 11.60 14.21 16.45
N ALA A 209 10.43 14.07 17.06
CA ALA A 209 10.30 13.39 18.34
C ALA A 209 10.63 11.90 18.20
N THR A 210 11.26 11.35 19.23
CA THR A 210 11.55 9.92 19.37
C THR A 210 10.96 9.33 20.65
N HIS A 211 10.39 10.17 21.52
CA HIS A 211 9.72 9.75 22.74
C HIS A 211 8.42 10.52 22.90
N TYR A 212 7.49 9.92 23.62
CA TYR A 212 6.30 10.60 24.10
C TYR A 212 5.81 9.93 25.38
N HIS A 213 4.97 10.64 26.12
CA HIS A 213 4.15 10.05 27.18
C HIS A 213 2.78 10.72 27.18
N THR A 214 1.82 10.08 27.84
CA THR A 214 0.50 10.67 28.05
C THR A 214 0.57 11.76 29.13
N VAL A 215 -0.33 12.73 29.09
CA VAL A 215 -0.44 13.76 30.13
C VAL A 215 -0.80 13.21 31.52
N ALA A 216 -1.18 11.93 31.61
CA ALA A 216 -1.58 11.28 32.85
C ALA A 216 -0.38 10.74 33.66
N VAL A 217 0.84 10.74 33.08
CA VAL A 217 2.05 10.23 33.72
C VAL A 217 3.20 11.21 33.55
N ASP A 218 4.14 11.19 34.50
CA ASP A 218 5.36 12.00 34.47
C ASP A 218 6.61 11.13 34.63
N PRO A 219 7.21 10.65 33.53
CA PRO A 219 8.31 9.72 33.61
C PRO A 219 9.66 10.42 33.80
N TYR A 220 10.50 9.92 34.71
CA TYR A 220 11.81 10.48 35.06
C TYR A 220 12.74 10.78 33.87
N TRP A 221 12.64 10.01 32.79
CA TRP A 221 13.49 10.20 31.61
C TRP A 221 13.18 11.50 30.86
N ASN A 222 12.00 12.09 31.05
CA ASN A 222 11.57 13.27 30.30
C ASN A 222 12.37 14.53 30.65
N GLU A 223 12.97 14.58 31.85
CA GLU A 223 13.81 15.68 32.35
C GLU A 223 15.07 15.84 31.50
N SER A 224 15.56 14.75 30.91
CA SER A 224 16.77 14.74 30.09
C SER A 224 16.52 15.06 28.61
N LEU A 225 15.27 15.32 28.22
CA LEU A 225 14.87 15.48 26.82
C LEU A 225 14.25 16.85 26.54
N VAL A 226 14.36 17.29 25.28
CA VAL A 226 13.72 18.52 24.82
C VAL A 226 12.26 18.22 24.48
N ARG A 227 11.34 18.84 25.23
CA ARG A 227 9.90 18.82 24.92
C ARG A 227 9.64 19.57 23.62
N THR A 228 9.01 18.91 22.65
CA THR A 228 8.79 19.49 21.31
C THR A 228 7.39 20.04 21.11
N ARG A 229 6.37 19.23 21.42
CA ARG A 229 4.95 19.57 21.26
C ARG A 229 4.07 18.76 22.20
N ARG A 230 2.85 19.25 22.41
CA ARG A 230 1.72 18.47 22.92
C ARG A 230 0.70 18.33 21.79
N ILE A 231 0.27 17.11 21.51
CA ILE A 231 -0.76 16.81 20.49
C ILE A 231 -1.76 15.86 21.16
N GLY A 232 -3.00 16.33 21.29
CA GLY A 232 -4.04 15.60 22.02
C GLY A 232 -3.59 15.27 23.45
N THR A 233 -3.64 13.99 23.81
CA THR A 233 -3.25 13.52 25.15
C THR A 233 -1.75 13.23 25.30
N HIS A 234 -0.95 13.42 24.25
CA HIS A 234 0.47 13.07 24.22
C HIS A 234 1.39 14.30 24.28
N ILE A 235 2.47 14.19 25.05
CA ILE A 235 3.58 15.14 25.06
C ILE A 235 4.78 14.46 24.39
N PHE A 236 5.37 15.13 23.40
CA PHE A 236 6.44 14.60 22.55
C PHE A 236 7.79 15.21 22.90
N TYR A 237 8.84 14.41 22.74
CA TYR A 237 10.20 14.74 23.11
C TYR A 237 11.22 14.21 22.11
N ARG A 238 12.39 14.87 22.07
CA ARG A 238 13.56 14.40 21.34
C ARG A 238 14.82 14.59 22.14
N PHE A 239 15.88 13.92 21.72
CA PHE A 239 17.22 14.24 22.18
C PHE A 239 17.56 15.69 21.86
N ALA A 240 18.24 16.35 22.81
CA ALA A 240 18.81 17.66 22.60
C ALA A 240 19.85 17.61 21.47
N THR A 241 19.94 18.69 20.70
CA THR A 241 21.08 18.92 19.81
C THR A 241 22.30 19.32 20.63
N ARG A 242 23.49 19.27 20.02
CA ARG A 242 24.72 19.74 20.68
C ARG A 242 24.59 21.18 21.16
N ARG A 243 24.06 22.08 20.32
CA ARG A 243 23.84 23.50 20.66
C ARG A 243 22.87 23.67 21.82
N GLU A 244 21.78 22.91 21.86
CA GLU A 244 20.80 23.00 22.95
C GLU A 244 21.35 22.48 24.28
N ARG A 245 22.23 21.46 24.24
CA ARG A 245 22.95 21.01 25.43
C ARG A 245 23.93 22.07 25.92
N GLU A 246 24.69 22.68 25.01
CA GLU A 246 25.63 23.77 25.32
C GLU A 246 24.90 25.01 25.89
N ALA A 247 23.68 25.28 25.41
CA ALA A 247 22.84 26.38 25.89
C ALA A 247 22.03 26.08 27.16
N GLY A 248 22.09 24.86 27.71
CA GLY A 248 21.37 24.51 28.95
C GLY A 248 19.85 24.32 28.82
N ILE A 249 19.29 24.37 27.60
CA ILE A 249 17.83 24.36 27.31
C ILE A 249 17.09 23.15 27.90
N VAL A 250 17.78 22.03 28.12
CA VAL A 250 17.18 20.83 28.74
C VAL A 250 16.79 21.06 30.20
N ARG A 251 17.49 21.95 30.94
CA ARG A 251 17.31 22.18 32.38
C ARG A 251 16.30 23.30 32.71
N GLU A 252 15.85 24.05 31.72
CA GLU A 252 15.11 25.31 31.90
C GLU A 252 13.58 25.12 31.96
N ARG A 253 13.11 23.87 32.07
CA ARG A 253 11.68 23.52 32.04
C ARG A 253 10.94 23.69 33.37
N ASP A 254 11.66 24.02 34.44
CA ASP A 254 11.14 24.19 35.82
C ASP A 254 10.93 25.66 36.22
N ALA A 255 10.91 26.59 35.26
CA ALA A 255 10.60 28.01 35.48
C ALA A 255 9.21 28.39 34.93
#